data_AF-A0A1F3F5Z5-F1
#
_entry.id   AF-A0A1F3F5Z5-F1
#
_cell.length_a   1.000
_cell.length_b   1.000
_cell.length_c   1.000
_cell.angle_alpha   90.00
_cell.angle_beta   90.00
_cell.angle_gamma   90.00
#
_symmetry.space_group_name_H-M   'P 1'
#
loop_
_entity.id
_entity.type
_entity.pdbx_description
1 polymer ?
#
loop_
_entity_poly.entity_id
_entity_poly.type
_entity_poly.pdbx_seq_one_letter_code
_entity_poly.pdbx_strand_id
1 'polypeptide(L)'
;MTERHEITSIVQRDLANNAEIFGGLVDGTPEQPAVTKESVHHFSKMVAGNPLKRPAWFFDTAQQGEGIVDVTTHLVDLVQWGCFPEVILNKTDVQMISAKRWTTDISSAQFEKVTSLKEFPEYLKKDVADGNLKVYSNGEMTYKLKGKVAKVSVIWNFEAPEDTGDTHYSIMRGNICNVMIKQGQEQNYKPTVYIEANETGDLTAFETNLKKAVEVTIAANYPGLKLNKLSDKLWTVEIPAQYSVGHEAHFGQVTEFYLQYLKDGKLPEWEVPNMITKYYTTTEGLKMARQ
;
A
#
# COMPACT_ATOMS: atom_id res chain seq x y z
N MET A 1 3.15 -2.30 -11.30
CA MET A 1 2.97 -1.32 -10.20
C MET A 1 4.23 -1.34 -9.36
N THR A 2 4.79 -0.19 -9.01
CA THR A 2 6.11 -0.07 -8.34
C THR A 2 6.20 -0.86 -7.04
N GLU A 3 5.17 -0.77 -6.20
CA GLU A 3 5.19 -1.38 -4.85
C GLU A 3 5.20 -2.91 -4.87
N ARG A 4 4.93 -3.57 -6.02
CA ARG A 4 5.13 -5.03 -6.17
C ARG A 4 6.61 -5.43 -6.12
N HIS A 5 7.52 -4.49 -6.32
CA HIS A 5 8.98 -4.71 -6.28
C HIS A 5 9.61 -4.36 -4.93
N GLU A 6 8.82 -3.79 -4.02
CA GLU A 6 9.27 -3.52 -2.68
C GLU A 6 9.42 -4.86 -1.91
N ILE A 7 10.58 -5.08 -1.30
CA ILE A 7 10.95 -6.37 -0.72
C ILE A 7 10.04 -6.81 0.43
N THR A 8 9.53 -5.89 1.27
CA THR A 8 8.58 -6.26 2.33
C THR A 8 7.23 -6.70 1.75
N SER A 9 6.80 -6.13 0.63
CA SER A 9 5.59 -6.53 -0.10
C SER A 9 5.73 -7.91 -0.72
N ILE A 10 6.91 -8.23 -1.27
CA ILE A 10 7.24 -9.56 -1.78
C ILE A 10 7.25 -10.59 -0.65
N VAL A 11 7.97 -10.32 0.44
CA VAL A 11 8.04 -11.22 1.60
C VAL A 11 6.65 -11.42 2.22
N GLN A 12 5.83 -10.36 2.34
CA GLN A 12 4.46 -10.47 2.83
C GLN A 12 3.60 -11.34 1.91
N ARG A 13 3.68 -11.16 0.58
CA ARG A 13 2.97 -12.00 -0.39
C ARG A 13 3.38 -13.46 -0.27
N ASP A 14 4.67 -13.76 -0.26
CA ASP A 14 5.16 -15.13 -0.27
C ASP A 14 4.81 -15.87 1.03
N LEU A 15 4.88 -15.19 2.18
CA LEU A 15 4.43 -15.76 3.46
C LEU A 15 2.91 -15.95 3.50
N ALA A 16 2.12 -14.96 3.05
CA ALA A 16 0.66 -15.04 3.04
C ALA A 16 0.10 -16.11 2.08
N ASN A 17 0.88 -16.52 1.08
CA ASN A 17 0.51 -17.60 0.15
C ASN A 17 1.17 -18.94 0.49
N ASN A 18 1.85 -19.05 1.63
CA ASN A 18 2.35 -20.32 2.15
C ASN A 18 1.30 -20.96 3.07
N ALA A 19 0.64 -22.02 2.60
CA ALA A 19 -0.43 -22.68 3.35
C ALA A 19 0.01 -23.23 4.72
N GLU A 20 1.25 -23.73 4.84
CA GLU A 20 1.78 -24.28 6.09
C GLU A 20 2.07 -23.21 7.14
N ILE A 21 2.38 -21.97 6.70
CA ILE A 21 2.70 -20.84 7.59
C ILE A 21 1.47 -19.99 7.88
N PHE A 22 0.65 -19.73 6.87
CA PHE A 22 -0.43 -18.75 6.95
C PHE A 22 -1.81 -19.41 7.12
N GLY A 23 -1.99 -20.64 6.63
CA GLY A 23 -3.26 -21.37 6.70
C GLY A 23 -4.36 -20.80 5.79
N GLY A 24 -4.03 -19.86 4.91
CA GLY A 24 -5.00 -19.15 4.06
C GLY A 24 -5.63 -17.94 4.75
N LEU A 25 -6.09 -17.00 3.94
CA LEU A 25 -6.66 -15.74 4.40
C LEU A 25 -8.02 -15.94 5.07
N VAL A 26 -8.22 -15.36 6.25
CA VAL A 26 -9.53 -15.34 6.93
C VAL A 26 -10.55 -14.54 6.11
N ASP A 27 -11.85 -14.74 6.34
CA ASP A 27 -12.87 -13.94 5.66
C ASP A 27 -12.87 -12.48 6.14
N GLY A 28 -12.64 -12.27 7.43
CA GLY A 28 -12.67 -10.97 8.09
C GLY A 28 -14.08 -10.37 8.19
N THR A 29 -14.20 -9.29 8.94
CA THR A 29 -15.42 -8.47 9.05
C THR A 29 -15.10 -7.02 8.72
N PRO A 30 -16.09 -6.14 8.50
CA PRO A 30 -15.83 -4.70 8.33
C PRO A 30 -15.04 -4.08 9.50
N GLU A 31 -15.27 -4.57 10.73
CA GLU A 31 -14.61 -4.10 11.95
C GLU A 31 -13.21 -4.70 12.11
N GLN A 32 -13.00 -5.93 11.62
CA GLN A 32 -11.71 -6.61 11.61
C GLN A 32 -11.44 -7.21 10.22
N PRO A 33 -11.02 -6.39 9.24
CA PRO A 33 -10.79 -6.83 7.87
C PRO A 33 -9.77 -7.96 7.81
N ALA A 34 -9.89 -8.87 6.84
CA ALA A 34 -8.84 -9.86 6.59
C ALA A 34 -7.54 -9.19 6.14
N VAL A 35 -7.65 -8.08 5.42
CA VAL A 35 -6.52 -7.29 4.94
C VAL A 35 -6.74 -5.81 5.26
N THR A 36 -5.73 -5.16 5.82
CA THR A 36 -5.74 -3.71 6.02
C THR A 36 -4.45 -3.14 5.45
N LYS A 37 -4.54 -2.09 4.63
CA LYS A 37 -3.39 -1.34 4.11
C LYS A 37 -3.65 0.16 4.29
N GLU A 38 -2.77 0.84 5.01
CA GLU A 38 -2.91 2.25 5.36
C GLU A 38 -1.60 2.96 5.04
N SER A 39 -1.69 4.09 4.36
CA SER A 39 -0.52 4.92 4.03
C SER A 39 -0.76 6.37 4.41
N VAL A 40 0.26 7.01 4.99
CA VAL A 40 0.28 8.45 5.24
C VAL A 40 1.40 9.06 4.39
N HIS A 41 1.01 9.94 3.48
CA HIS A 41 1.90 10.70 2.61
C HIS A 41 1.88 12.18 2.95
N HIS A 42 2.88 12.90 2.43
CA HIS A 42 3.04 14.32 2.67
C HIS A 42 3.20 15.11 1.36
N PHE A 43 2.47 16.22 1.22
CA PHE A 43 2.58 17.12 0.07
C PHE A 43 3.99 17.71 -0.05
N SER A 44 4.50 18.25 1.06
CA SER A 44 5.85 18.81 1.20
C SER A 44 6.80 17.73 1.68
N LYS A 45 7.85 17.48 0.90
CA LYS A 45 8.96 16.59 1.28
C LYS A 45 10.24 16.99 0.55
N MET A 46 11.37 16.55 1.06
CA MET A 46 12.66 16.65 0.39
C MET A 46 12.90 15.40 -0.46
N VAL A 47 13.28 15.58 -1.72
CA VAL A 47 13.66 14.49 -2.63
C VAL A 47 15.02 14.83 -3.22
N ALA A 48 16.00 13.93 -3.05
CA ALA A 48 17.37 14.12 -3.50
C ALA A 48 17.97 15.49 -3.08
N GLY A 49 17.73 15.89 -1.82
CA GLY A 49 18.23 17.16 -1.27
C GLY A 49 17.47 18.43 -1.72
N ASN A 50 16.42 18.30 -2.52
CA ASN A 50 15.63 19.43 -3.02
C ASN A 50 14.19 19.40 -2.49
N PRO A 51 13.58 20.56 -2.16
CA PRO A 51 12.16 20.63 -1.88
C PRO A 51 11.35 20.20 -3.08
N LEU A 52 10.49 19.19 -2.92
CA LEU A 52 9.63 18.72 -3.98
C LEU A 52 8.62 19.80 -4.36
N LYS A 53 8.66 20.22 -5.63
CA LYS A 53 7.68 21.14 -6.21
C LYS A 53 6.56 20.36 -6.89
N ARG A 54 5.35 20.87 -6.76
CA ARG A 54 4.14 20.30 -7.35
C ARG A 54 3.48 21.33 -8.26
N PRO A 55 2.93 20.90 -9.40
CA PRO A 55 2.09 21.78 -10.19
C PRO A 55 0.83 22.13 -9.40
N ALA A 56 0.30 23.33 -9.59
CA ALA A 56 -0.89 23.79 -8.87
C ALA A 56 -2.13 22.91 -9.13
N TRP A 57 -2.25 22.31 -10.31
CA TRP A 57 -3.33 21.37 -10.65
C TRP A 57 -3.27 20.06 -9.85
N PHE A 58 -2.15 19.74 -9.17
CA PHE A 58 -2.08 18.61 -8.25
C PHE A 58 -3.08 18.74 -7.09
N PHE A 59 -3.46 19.98 -6.75
CA PHE A 59 -4.44 20.28 -5.71
C PHE A 59 -5.87 20.40 -6.26
N ASP A 60 -6.07 20.31 -7.57
CA ASP A 60 -7.40 20.23 -8.20
C ASP A 60 -7.79 18.76 -8.38
N THR A 61 -8.72 18.28 -7.55
CA THR A 61 -9.16 16.87 -7.60
C THR A 61 -9.91 16.51 -8.88
N ALA A 62 -10.33 17.50 -9.70
CA ALA A 62 -10.86 17.24 -11.03
C ALA A 62 -9.77 16.91 -12.08
N GLN A 63 -8.51 17.26 -11.80
CA GLN A 63 -7.36 17.02 -12.68
C GLN A 63 -6.46 15.89 -12.15
N GLN A 64 -6.06 15.96 -10.87
CA GLN A 64 -5.26 14.91 -10.23
C GLN A 64 -6.07 13.64 -9.94
N GLY A 65 -7.36 13.80 -9.66
CA GLY A 65 -8.17 12.78 -8.97
C GLY A 65 -8.16 13.00 -7.45
N GLU A 66 -9.17 12.44 -6.78
CA GLU A 66 -9.21 12.43 -5.31
C GLU A 66 -8.28 11.38 -4.72
N GLY A 67 -7.88 11.55 -3.46
CA GLY A 67 -6.98 10.60 -2.79
C GLY A 67 -7.49 9.16 -2.82
N ILE A 68 -8.81 8.97 -2.69
CA ILE A 68 -9.46 7.65 -2.73
C ILE A 68 -9.35 6.93 -4.09
N VAL A 69 -8.95 7.61 -5.16
CA VAL A 69 -8.71 7.03 -6.50
C VAL A 69 -7.27 7.17 -7.01
N ASP A 70 -6.40 7.82 -6.25
CA ASP A 70 -5.00 8.06 -6.60
C ASP A 70 -4.11 6.96 -6.00
N VAL A 71 -3.44 7.23 -4.87
CA VAL A 71 -2.52 6.31 -4.18
C VAL A 71 -3.19 4.99 -3.80
N THR A 72 -4.49 4.99 -3.49
CA THR A 72 -5.24 3.75 -3.21
C THR A 72 -5.18 2.76 -4.36
N THR A 73 -4.87 3.18 -5.59
CA THR A 73 -4.56 2.30 -6.73
C THR A 73 -3.42 1.34 -6.38
N HIS A 74 -2.36 1.80 -5.71
CA HIS A 74 -1.28 0.91 -5.23
C HIS A 74 -1.78 -0.05 -4.14
N LEU A 75 -2.59 0.45 -3.20
CA LEU A 75 -3.07 -0.37 -2.08
C LEU A 75 -4.02 -1.47 -2.54
N VAL A 76 -4.97 -1.14 -3.43
CA VAL A 76 -5.88 -2.11 -4.04
C VAL A 76 -5.11 -3.12 -4.87
N ASP A 77 -4.11 -2.67 -5.64
CA ASP A 77 -3.23 -3.57 -6.40
C ASP A 77 -2.49 -4.56 -5.47
N LEU A 78 -1.93 -4.09 -4.35
CA LEU A 78 -1.25 -4.95 -3.39
C LEU A 78 -2.19 -5.89 -2.64
N VAL A 79 -3.46 -5.54 -2.44
CA VAL A 79 -4.48 -6.50 -1.96
C VAL A 79 -4.67 -7.61 -2.99
N GLN A 80 -4.88 -7.26 -4.26
CA GLN A 80 -5.09 -8.23 -5.34
C GLN A 80 -3.86 -9.13 -5.54
N TRP A 81 -2.70 -8.52 -5.78
CA TRP A 81 -1.45 -9.21 -6.08
C TRP A 81 -0.91 -10.01 -4.88
N GLY A 82 -1.07 -9.46 -3.67
CA GLY A 82 -0.58 -10.10 -2.45
C GLY A 82 -1.48 -11.24 -1.96
N CYS A 83 -2.81 -11.13 -2.10
CA CYS A 83 -3.74 -12.13 -1.55
C CYS A 83 -4.27 -13.12 -2.58
N PHE A 84 -4.22 -12.77 -3.87
CA PHE A 84 -4.74 -13.59 -4.97
C PHE A 84 -3.72 -13.62 -6.13
N PRO A 85 -2.49 -14.11 -5.87
CA PRO A 85 -1.42 -14.10 -6.86
C PRO A 85 -1.85 -14.84 -8.13
N GLU A 86 -1.72 -14.17 -9.28
CA GLU A 86 -1.98 -14.72 -10.61
C GLU A 86 -3.42 -15.19 -10.86
N VAL A 87 -4.33 -14.89 -9.93
CA VAL A 87 -5.77 -15.14 -10.09
C VAL A 87 -6.37 -14.03 -10.96
N ILE A 88 -7.15 -14.43 -11.97
CA ILE A 88 -7.97 -13.51 -12.76
C ILE A 88 -9.14 -13.01 -11.90
N LEU A 89 -9.20 -11.70 -11.71
CA LEU A 89 -10.24 -11.02 -10.94
C LEU A 89 -11.20 -10.28 -11.88
N ASN A 90 -12.46 -10.23 -11.46
CA ASN A 90 -13.53 -9.57 -12.19
C ASN A 90 -14.23 -8.54 -11.29
N LYS A 91 -14.93 -7.59 -11.91
CA LYS A 91 -15.76 -6.60 -11.20
C LYS A 91 -16.79 -7.25 -10.27
N THR A 92 -17.30 -8.42 -10.63
CA THR A 92 -18.25 -9.20 -9.82
C THR A 92 -17.63 -9.82 -8.57
N ASP A 93 -16.30 -9.93 -8.49
CA ASP A 93 -15.60 -10.37 -7.28
C ASP A 93 -15.57 -9.26 -6.21
N VAL A 94 -15.92 -8.02 -6.58
CA VAL A 94 -15.84 -6.84 -5.71
C VAL A 94 -17.22 -6.43 -5.20
N GLN A 95 -17.35 -6.34 -3.87
CA GLN A 95 -18.53 -5.77 -3.21
C GLN A 95 -18.08 -4.64 -2.29
N MET A 96 -18.39 -3.39 -2.63
CA MET A 96 -18.09 -2.25 -1.76
C MET A 96 -18.96 -2.30 -0.49
N ILE A 97 -18.35 -2.13 0.68
CA ILE A 97 -19.03 -2.13 1.98
C ILE A 97 -19.23 -0.71 2.48
N SER A 98 -18.15 0.07 2.50
CA SER A 98 -18.17 1.47 2.94
C SER A 98 -17.02 2.24 2.29
N ALA A 99 -17.21 3.54 2.11
CA ALA A 99 -16.17 4.43 1.63
C ALA A 99 -16.34 5.83 2.22
N LYS A 100 -15.23 6.50 2.52
CA LYS A 100 -15.22 7.88 3.01
C LYS A 100 -14.12 8.68 2.32
N ARG A 101 -14.38 9.97 2.19
CA ARG A 101 -13.45 10.98 1.68
C ARG A 101 -13.43 12.16 2.64
N TRP A 102 -12.28 12.81 2.77
CA TRP A 102 -12.17 14.04 3.56
C TRP A 102 -11.02 14.90 3.05
N THR A 103 -11.02 16.16 3.47
CA THR A 103 -10.06 17.15 2.99
C THR A 103 -8.83 17.22 3.86
N THR A 104 -7.71 17.59 3.25
CA THR A 104 -6.59 18.24 3.93
C THR A 104 -6.65 19.71 3.56
N ASP A 105 -6.59 20.56 4.59
CA ASP A 105 -6.59 22.00 4.43
C ASP A 105 -5.17 22.48 4.09
N ILE A 106 -5.05 23.25 3.01
CA ILE A 106 -3.79 23.83 2.55
C ILE A 106 -3.88 25.35 2.67
N SER A 107 -3.07 25.94 3.54
CA SER A 107 -2.98 27.39 3.67
C SER A 107 -2.27 28.03 2.46
N SER A 108 -2.45 29.34 2.28
CA SER A 108 -1.75 30.07 1.19
C SER A 108 -0.22 29.90 1.27
N ALA A 109 0.35 29.97 2.49
CA ALA A 109 1.78 29.79 2.70
C ALA A 109 2.26 28.36 2.39
N GLN A 110 1.46 27.35 2.75
CA GLN A 110 1.73 25.96 2.42
C GLN A 110 1.67 25.72 0.91
N PHE A 111 0.67 26.31 0.24
CA PHE A 111 0.53 26.24 -1.21
C PHE A 111 1.69 26.92 -1.94
N GLU A 112 2.10 28.12 -1.52
CA GLU A 112 3.27 28.80 -2.07
C GLU A 112 4.56 27.98 -1.84
N LYS A 113 4.73 27.37 -0.66
CA LYS A 113 5.89 26.52 -0.37
C LYS A 113 6.07 25.40 -1.40
N VAL A 114 4.98 24.73 -1.80
CA VAL A 114 5.04 23.56 -2.69
C VAL A 114 4.79 23.86 -4.17
N THR A 115 4.20 25.01 -4.52
CA THR A 115 3.90 25.39 -5.93
C THR A 115 4.69 26.58 -6.43
N SER A 116 5.26 27.39 -5.53
CA SER A 116 5.85 28.71 -5.79
C SER A 116 4.85 29.78 -6.29
N LEU A 117 3.53 29.52 -6.20
CA LEU A 117 2.49 30.50 -6.53
C LEU A 117 1.96 31.17 -5.26
N LYS A 118 1.92 32.51 -5.25
CA LYS A 118 1.46 33.32 -4.11
C LYS A 118 -0.05 33.27 -3.88
N GLU A 119 -0.80 32.96 -4.93
CA GLU A 119 -2.26 32.92 -4.90
C GLU A 119 -2.76 31.60 -5.48
N PHE A 120 -3.87 31.11 -4.94
CA PHE A 120 -4.60 30.00 -5.55
C PHE A 120 -5.08 30.42 -6.96
N PRO A 121 -4.71 29.68 -8.02
CA PRO A 121 -5.25 29.90 -9.36
C PRO A 121 -6.77 29.88 -9.41
N GLU A 122 -7.35 30.52 -10.42
CA GLU A 122 -8.80 30.69 -10.55
C GLU A 122 -9.57 29.36 -10.48
N TYR A 123 -9.07 28.32 -11.14
CA TYR A 123 -9.71 26.99 -11.15
C TYR A 123 -9.72 26.29 -9.77
N LEU A 124 -8.93 26.74 -8.80
CA LEU A 124 -8.93 26.23 -7.41
C LEU A 124 -9.87 27.01 -6.50
N LYS A 125 -10.35 28.20 -6.89
CA LYS A 125 -11.18 29.05 -6.02
C LYS A 125 -12.47 28.36 -5.58
N LYS A 126 -13.00 27.44 -6.40
CA LYS A 126 -14.17 26.60 -6.08
C LYS A 126 -13.98 25.74 -4.82
N ASP A 127 -12.74 25.40 -4.47
CA ASP A 127 -12.40 24.55 -3.34
C ASP A 127 -11.82 25.35 -2.16
N VAL A 128 -11.79 26.69 -2.23
CA VAL A 128 -11.30 27.55 -1.15
C VAL A 128 -12.43 27.86 -0.18
N ALA A 129 -12.23 27.57 1.09
CA ALA A 129 -13.14 27.92 2.18
C ALA A 129 -12.33 28.35 3.42
N ASP A 130 -12.81 29.37 4.12
CA ASP A 130 -12.16 29.93 5.32
C ASP A 130 -10.68 30.32 5.09
N GLY A 131 -10.35 30.78 3.89
CA GLY A 131 -8.99 31.17 3.50
C GLY A 131 -8.03 30.02 3.21
N ASN A 132 -8.48 28.76 3.33
CA ASN A 132 -7.69 27.57 3.03
C ASN A 132 -8.25 26.83 1.81
N LEU A 133 -7.37 26.21 1.03
CA LEU A 133 -7.76 25.30 -0.03
C LEU A 133 -8.12 23.92 0.56
N LYS A 134 -9.35 23.46 0.33
CA LYS A 134 -9.88 22.21 0.86
C LYS A 134 -9.67 21.08 -0.16
N VAL A 135 -8.64 20.26 0.04
CA VAL A 135 -8.25 19.26 -0.97
C VAL A 135 -8.69 17.87 -0.53
N TYR A 136 -9.63 17.25 -1.25
CA TYR A 136 -10.08 15.86 -1.03
C TYR A 136 -9.01 14.82 -1.43
N SER A 137 -7.88 14.89 -0.72
CA SER A 137 -6.68 14.09 -0.90
C SER A 137 -6.64 12.86 -0.01
N ASN A 138 -7.66 12.66 0.84
CA ASN A 138 -7.74 11.53 1.75
C ASN A 138 -8.96 10.68 1.46
N GLY A 139 -8.85 9.38 1.73
CA GLY A 139 -9.99 8.50 1.69
C GLY A 139 -9.69 7.11 2.20
N GLU A 140 -10.75 6.44 2.66
CA GLU A 140 -10.73 5.03 3.03
C GLU A 140 -11.86 4.30 2.33
N MET A 141 -11.65 3.03 2.01
CA MET A 141 -12.70 2.14 1.53
C MET A 141 -12.53 0.75 2.11
N THR A 142 -13.66 0.16 2.49
CA THR A 142 -13.78 -1.24 2.92
C THR A 142 -14.63 -1.96 1.89
N TYR A 143 -14.14 -3.10 1.40
CA TYR A 143 -14.80 -3.88 0.35
C TYR A 143 -14.52 -5.37 0.53
N LYS A 144 -15.34 -6.23 -0.06
CA LYS A 144 -15.00 -7.64 -0.24
C LYS A 144 -14.35 -7.83 -1.60
N LEU A 145 -13.32 -8.67 -1.65
CA LEU A 145 -12.75 -9.22 -2.87
C LEU A 145 -12.77 -10.75 -2.75
N LYS A 146 -13.51 -11.43 -3.62
CA LYS A 146 -13.74 -12.89 -3.55
C LYS A 146 -14.19 -13.35 -2.15
N GLY A 147 -15.07 -12.59 -1.52
CA GLY A 147 -15.59 -12.86 -0.18
C GLY A 147 -14.72 -12.38 1.00
N LYS A 148 -13.46 -12.00 0.76
CA LYS A 148 -12.51 -11.57 1.80
C LYS A 148 -12.60 -10.06 2.03
N VAL A 149 -12.79 -9.63 3.26
CA VAL A 149 -12.91 -8.19 3.60
C VAL A 149 -11.54 -7.54 3.59
N ALA A 150 -11.38 -6.49 2.78
CA ALA A 150 -10.20 -5.65 2.70
C ALA A 150 -10.54 -4.20 3.05
N LYS A 151 -9.63 -3.52 3.75
CA LYS A 151 -9.64 -2.08 3.99
C LYS A 151 -8.40 -1.47 3.39
N VAL A 152 -8.56 -0.39 2.63
CA VAL A 152 -7.45 0.47 2.20
C VAL A 152 -7.72 1.91 2.63
N SER A 153 -6.69 2.61 3.07
CA SER A 153 -6.77 4.02 3.50
C SER A 153 -5.55 4.80 3.06
N VAL A 154 -5.77 6.03 2.61
CA VAL A 154 -4.71 6.99 2.34
C VAL A 154 -4.99 8.32 3.03
N ILE A 155 -3.96 8.86 3.66
CA ILE A 155 -3.91 10.22 4.20
C ILE A 155 -2.81 10.99 3.48
N TRP A 156 -3.09 12.25 3.16
CA TRP A 156 -2.15 13.24 2.67
C TRP A 156 -2.10 14.40 3.64
N ASN A 157 -1.12 14.40 4.54
CA ASN A 157 -0.81 15.55 5.38
C ASN A 157 0.02 16.57 4.60
N PHE A 158 0.16 17.79 5.13
CA PHE A 158 1.02 18.77 4.46
C PHE A 158 2.50 18.37 4.52
N GLU A 159 3.05 18.14 5.73
CA GLU A 159 4.46 17.87 5.97
C GLU A 159 4.58 16.92 7.17
N ALA A 160 5.57 16.03 7.12
CA ALA A 160 5.87 15.14 8.23
C ALA A 160 6.59 15.91 9.35
N PRO A 161 6.52 15.49 10.61
CA PRO A 161 7.41 16.02 11.65
C PRO A 161 8.89 15.97 11.23
N GLU A 162 9.72 16.85 11.82
CA GLU A 162 11.16 16.91 11.50
C GLU A 162 11.83 15.54 11.69
N ASP A 163 12.72 15.18 10.75
CA ASP A 163 13.41 13.88 10.70
C ASP A 163 12.50 12.64 10.61
N THR A 164 11.25 12.82 10.18
CA THR A 164 10.30 11.73 9.93
C THR A 164 9.95 11.60 8.45
N GLY A 165 9.02 10.70 8.10
CA GLY A 165 8.62 10.50 6.72
C GLY A 165 7.23 9.92 6.57
N ASP A 166 6.95 9.47 5.35
CA ASP A 166 5.73 8.72 5.04
C ASP A 166 5.66 7.46 5.90
N THR A 167 4.46 7.08 6.32
CA THR A 167 4.23 5.85 7.09
C THR A 167 3.39 4.87 6.29
N HIS A 168 3.60 3.59 6.59
CA HIS A 168 2.84 2.51 5.99
C HIS A 168 2.54 1.44 7.05
N TYR A 169 1.31 0.98 7.05
CA TYR A 169 0.89 -0.17 7.81
C TYR A 169 0.15 -1.13 6.88
N SER A 170 0.52 -2.40 6.93
CA SER A 170 -0.23 -3.47 6.28
C SER A 170 -0.36 -4.65 7.22
N ILE A 171 -1.50 -5.33 7.18
CA ILE A 171 -1.70 -6.63 7.82
C ILE A 171 -2.51 -7.53 6.89
N MET A 172 -2.05 -8.77 6.75
CA MET A 172 -2.80 -9.88 6.17
C MET A 172 -3.04 -10.89 7.28
N ARG A 173 -4.31 -11.23 7.55
CA ARG A 173 -4.71 -12.12 8.65
C ARG A 173 -4.94 -13.53 8.13
N GLY A 174 -4.11 -14.46 8.53
CA GLY A 174 -4.22 -15.87 8.19
C GLY A 174 -4.87 -16.68 9.28
N ASN A 175 -5.26 -17.91 8.97
CA ASN A 175 -5.78 -18.84 9.97
C ASN A 175 -4.70 -19.24 11.00
N ILE A 176 -3.42 -19.27 10.61
CA ILE A 176 -2.31 -19.66 11.49
C ILE A 176 -1.56 -18.45 12.07
N CYS A 177 -1.31 -17.42 11.25
CA CYS A 177 -0.57 -16.24 11.70
C CYS A 177 -1.00 -14.98 10.95
N ASN A 178 -0.66 -13.82 11.51
CA ASN A 178 -0.75 -12.51 10.86
C ASN A 178 0.61 -12.15 10.26
N VAL A 179 0.62 -11.65 9.03
CA VAL A 179 1.82 -11.09 8.39
C VAL A 179 1.63 -9.59 8.22
N MET A 180 2.47 -8.81 8.90
CA MET A 180 2.34 -7.36 8.99
C MET A 180 3.55 -6.67 8.38
N ILE A 181 3.33 -5.48 7.81
CA ILE A 181 4.38 -4.51 7.49
C ILE A 181 4.13 -3.29 8.37
N LYS A 182 5.15 -2.86 9.10
CA LYS A 182 5.11 -1.61 9.87
C LYS A 182 6.23 -0.69 9.38
N GLN A 183 5.87 0.56 9.13
CA GLN A 183 6.78 1.64 8.79
C GLN A 183 6.35 2.87 9.58
N GLY A 184 6.79 2.96 10.83
CA GLY A 184 6.59 4.11 11.68
C GLY A 184 7.86 4.49 12.45
N GLN A 185 7.70 5.33 13.47
CA GLN A 185 8.80 5.79 14.31
C GLN A 185 9.60 4.63 14.91
N GLU A 186 8.94 3.58 15.40
CA GLU A 186 9.58 2.40 15.97
C GLU A 186 10.51 1.67 14.99
N GLN A 187 10.26 1.78 13.68
CA GLN A 187 11.07 1.17 12.63
C GLN A 187 11.99 2.20 11.96
N ASN A 188 12.13 3.40 12.51
CA ASN A 188 12.84 4.53 11.89
C ASN A 188 12.36 4.81 10.46
N TYR A 189 11.04 4.70 10.23
CA TYR A 189 10.39 4.90 8.94
C TYR A 189 10.92 3.98 7.82
N LYS A 190 11.50 2.83 8.19
CA LYS A 190 11.85 1.75 7.25
C LYS A 190 10.79 0.64 7.32
N PRO A 191 10.22 0.22 6.18
CA PRO A 191 9.25 -0.86 6.19
C PRO A 191 9.90 -2.13 6.73
N THR A 192 9.22 -2.78 7.68
CA THR A 192 9.71 -3.98 8.36
C THR A 192 8.59 -5.02 8.42
N VAL A 193 8.90 -6.27 8.05
CA VAL A 193 7.95 -7.38 8.09
C VAL A 193 7.94 -8.03 9.47
N TYR A 194 6.75 -8.22 10.03
CA TYR A 194 6.51 -8.95 11.26
C TYR A 194 5.57 -10.13 11.02
N ILE A 195 5.78 -11.21 11.75
CA ILE A 195 4.92 -12.39 11.76
C ILE A 195 4.45 -12.62 13.19
N GLU A 196 3.14 -12.69 13.40
CA GLU A 196 2.53 -12.93 14.71
C GLU A 196 1.69 -14.21 14.66
N ALA A 197 2.04 -15.22 15.46
CA ALA A 197 1.31 -16.48 15.51
C ALA A 197 -0.04 -16.32 16.25
N ASN A 198 -1.09 -16.94 15.71
CA ASN A 198 -2.38 -17.06 16.39
C ASN A 198 -2.28 -18.10 17.52
N GLU A 199 -3.25 -18.14 18.44
CA GLU A 199 -3.15 -18.90 19.71
C GLU A 199 -3.18 -20.44 19.59
N THR A 200 -3.14 -21.00 18.39
CA THR A 200 -3.48 -22.40 18.14
C THR A 200 -2.32 -23.15 17.48
N GLY A 201 -1.37 -23.64 18.27
CA GLY A 201 -0.41 -24.62 17.73
C GLY A 201 0.87 -24.82 18.50
N ASP A 202 1.61 -25.83 18.05
CA ASP A 202 3.00 -26.05 18.45
C ASP A 202 3.87 -24.93 17.86
N LEU A 203 4.18 -23.93 18.69
CA LEU A 203 5.00 -22.78 18.31
C LEU A 203 6.43 -23.16 17.91
N THR A 204 6.94 -24.30 18.37
CA THR A 204 8.28 -24.78 18.01
C THR A 204 8.29 -25.31 16.57
N ALA A 205 7.28 -26.11 16.23
CA ALA A 205 7.10 -26.58 14.85
C ALA A 205 6.80 -25.40 13.91
N PHE A 206 5.96 -24.46 14.33
CA PHE A 206 5.67 -23.24 13.58
C PHE A 206 6.95 -22.43 13.29
N GLU A 207 7.75 -22.15 14.32
CA GLU A 207 9.00 -21.39 14.18
C GLU A 207 9.98 -22.09 13.22
N THR A 208 10.08 -23.43 13.31
CA THR A 208 10.93 -24.23 12.40
C THR A 208 10.49 -24.07 10.94
N ASN A 209 9.18 -24.18 10.69
CA ASN A 209 8.63 -24.02 9.35
C ASN A 209 8.77 -22.58 8.84
N LEU A 210 8.52 -21.58 9.70
CA LEU A 210 8.66 -20.17 9.37
C LEU A 210 10.10 -19.83 9.01
N LYS A 211 11.08 -20.35 9.76
CA LYS A 211 12.50 -20.19 9.47
C LYS A 211 12.85 -20.78 8.11
N LYS A 212 12.35 -21.97 7.78
CA LYS A 212 12.55 -22.58 6.45
C LYS A 212 11.89 -21.77 5.33
N ALA A 213 10.69 -21.23 5.56
CA ALA A 213 10.01 -20.39 4.57
C ALA A 213 10.85 -19.13 4.26
N VAL A 214 11.32 -18.42 5.30
CA VAL A 214 12.10 -17.19 5.14
C VAL A 214 13.52 -17.46 4.63
N GLU A 215 14.29 -18.28 5.34
CA GLU A 215 15.75 -18.41 5.16
C GLU A 215 16.15 -19.38 4.05
N VAL A 216 15.19 -20.17 3.53
CA VAL A 216 15.46 -21.13 2.44
C VAL A 216 14.58 -20.83 1.23
N THR A 217 13.26 -20.79 1.41
CA THR A 217 12.32 -20.73 0.28
C THR A 217 12.33 -19.35 -0.38
N ILE A 218 12.07 -18.29 0.39
CA ILE A 218 12.09 -16.91 -0.11
C ILE A 218 13.54 -16.49 -0.39
N ALA A 219 14.48 -16.88 0.47
CA ALA A 219 15.90 -16.58 0.30
C ALA A 219 16.54 -17.21 -0.96
N ALA A 220 15.89 -18.19 -1.61
CA ALA A 220 16.36 -18.71 -2.90
C ALA A 220 16.40 -17.61 -3.99
N ASN A 221 15.44 -16.67 -3.93
CA ASN A 221 15.40 -15.50 -4.82
C ASN A 221 16.01 -14.25 -4.18
N TYR A 222 16.02 -14.20 -2.84
CA TYR A 222 16.54 -13.06 -2.06
C TYR A 222 17.57 -13.53 -1.00
N PRO A 223 18.78 -13.96 -1.39
CA PRO A 223 19.78 -14.47 -0.45
C PRO A 223 20.07 -13.52 0.73
N GLY A 224 20.13 -14.09 1.94
CA GLY A 224 20.52 -13.39 3.16
C GLY A 224 19.37 -12.91 4.05
N LEU A 225 18.11 -13.22 3.72
CA LEU A 225 16.99 -13.05 4.66
C LEU A 225 17.21 -13.89 5.92
N LYS A 226 16.88 -13.32 7.09
CA LYS A 226 16.93 -14.03 8.38
C LYS A 226 15.65 -13.82 9.18
N LEU A 227 15.23 -14.87 9.89
CA LEU A 227 14.13 -14.78 10.83
C LEU A 227 14.66 -14.50 12.24
N ASN A 228 14.22 -13.40 12.83
CA ASN A 228 14.58 -13.01 14.19
C ASN A 228 13.36 -13.11 15.11
N LYS A 229 13.47 -13.93 16.16
CA LYS A 229 12.44 -14.03 17.20
C LYS A 229 12.50 -12.81 18.13
N LEU A 230 11.36 -12.16 18.33
CA LEU A 230 11.21 -11.00 19.22
C LEU A 230 10.51 -11.38 20.53
N SER A 231 9.56 -12.31 20.46
CA SER A 231 8.89 -12.92 21.62
C SER A 231 8.34 -14.30 21.25
N ASP A 232 7.65 -14.97 22.17
CA ASP A 232 7.11 -16.32 21.96
C ASP A 232 6.19 -16.44 20.73
N LYS A 233 5.47 -15.37 20.39
CA LYS A 233 4.50 -15.34 19.28
C LYS A 233 4.84 -14.29 18.21
N LEU A 234 6.00 -13.62 18.29
CA LEU A 234 6.34 -12.52 17.39
C LEU A 234 7.75 -12.69 16.82
N TRP A 235 7.83 -12.60 15.49
CA TRP A 235 9.08 -12.60 14.74
C TRP A 235 9.15 -11.40 13.79
N THR A 236 10.36 -11.05 13.38
CA THR A 236 10.63 -10.09 12.30
C THR A 236 11.58 -10.69 11.27
N VAL A 237 11.50 -10.21 10.03
CA VAL A 237 12.40 -10.59 8.95
C VAL A 237 13.48 -9.53 8.80
N GLU A 238 14.73 -9.91 9.06
CA GLU A 238 15.89 -9.11 8.70
C GLU A 238 16.12 -9.22 7.20
N ILE A 239 16.03 -8.09 6.52
CA ILE A 239 16.20 -7.97 5.07
C ILE A 239 17.53 -7.26 4.80
N PRO A 240 18.46 -7.87 4.02
CA PRO A 240 19.70 -7.22 3.63
C PRO A 240 19.48 -5.88 2.92
N ALA A 241 20.30 -4.88 3.27
CA ALA A 241 20.18 -3.52 2.74
C ALA A 241 20.22 -3.42 1.20
N GLN A 242 20.84 -4.39 0.52
CA GLN A 242 20.89 -4.47 -0.94
C GLN A 242 19.49 -4.60 -1.60
N TYR A 243 18.49 -5.07 -0.86
CA TYR A 243 17.10 -5.16 -1.35
C TYR A 243 16.28 -3.90 -1.09
N SER A 244 16.80 -2.95 -0.33
CA SER A 244 16.20 -1.63 -0.13
C SER A 244 16.62 -0.67 -1.24
N VAL A 245 16.31 -1.02 -2.49
CA VAL A 245 16.77 -0.32 -3.71
C VAL A 245 16.10 1.03 -3.96
N GLY A 246 14.98 1.29 -3.29
CA GLY A 246 14.26 2.57 -3.35
C GLY A 246 13.33 2.72 -4.56
N HIS A 247 12.53 3.78 -4.54
CA HIS A 247 11.39 3.95 -5.45
C HIS A 247 11.78 4.11 -6.93
N GLU A 248 12.91 4.78 -7.23
CA GLU A 248 13.39 4.93 -8.61
C GLU A 248 13.78 3.59 -9.24
N ALA A 249 14.44 2.72 -8.47
CA ALA A 249 14.77 1.37 -8.92
C ALA A 249 13.51 0.53 -9.18
N HIS A 250 12.49 0.64 -8.32
CA HIS A 250 11.19 -0.01 -8.55
C HIS A 250 10.53 0.46 -9.85
N PHE A 251 10.65 1.74 -10.19
CA PHE A 251 10.18 2.28 -11.47
C PHE A 251 10.96 1.72 -12.66
N GLY A 252 12.28 1.58 -12.52
CA GLY A 252 13.14 0.91 -13.50
C GLY A 252 12.68 -0.52 -13.78
N GLN A 253 12.42 -1.30 -12.73
CA GLN A 253 11.94 -2.68 -12.83
C GLN A 253 10.59 -2.76 -13.56
N VAL A 254 9.63 -1.88 -13.24
CA VAL A 254 8.35 -1.82 -13.99
C VAL A 254 8.58 -1.56 -15.48
N THR A 255 9.53 -0.68 -15.80
CA THR A 255 9.90 -0.35 -17.19
C THR A 255 10.51 -1.55 -17.90
N GLU A 256 11.41 -2.29 -17.23
CA GLU A 256 12.01 -3.52 -17.76
C GLU A 256 10.94 -4.56 -18.11
N PHE A 257 9.98 -4.81 -17.21
CA PHE A 257 8.86 -5.72 -17.47
C PHE A 257 8.00 -5.25 -18.64
N TYR A 258 7.69 -3.95 -18.72
CA TYR A 258 6.93 -3.41 -19.85
C TYR A 258 7.65 -3.64 -21.19
N LEU A 259 8.95 -3.36 -21.26
CA LEU A 259 9.75 -3.56 -22.47
C LEU A 259 9.84 -5.04 -22.86
N GLN A 260 9.92 -5.94 -21.88
CA GLN A 260 9.88 -7.38 -22.10
C GLN A 260 8.51 -7.80 -22.67
N TYR A 261 7.40 -7.35 -22.09
CA TYR A 261 6.06 -7.67 -22.61
C TYR A 261 5.78 -7.06 -23.98
N LEU A 262 6.38 -5.91 -24.31
CA LEU A 262 6.32 -5.35 -25.66
C LEU A 262 6.98 -6.29 -26.68
N LYS A 263 8.11 -6.91 -26.33
CA LYS A 263 8.77 -7.92 -27.15
C LYS A 263 7.95 -9.20 -27.27
N ASP A 264 7.33 -9.63 -26.18
CA ASP A 264 6.51 -10.85 -26.15
C ASP A 264 5.14 -10.66 -26.79
N GLY A 265 4.72 -9.42 -27.00
CA GLY A 265 3.46 -9.05 -27.64
C GLY A 265 2.22 -9.27 -26.77
N LYS A 266 2.40 -9.60 -25.48
CA LYS A 266 1.29 -9.85 -24.55
C LYS A 266 1.70 -9.66 -23.10
N LEU A 267 0.73 -9.29 -22.28
CA LEU A 267 0.81 -9.34 -20.81
C LEU A 267 0.37 -10.73 -20.31
N PRO A 268 0.72 -11.11 -19.07
CA PRO A 268 0.10 -12.23 -18.37
C PRO A 268 -1.42 -12.10 -18.34
N GLU A 269 -2.13 -13.23 -18.41
CA GLU A 269 -3.59 -13.26 -18.59
C GLU A 269 -4.37 -12.53 -17.47
N TRP A 270 -3.79 -12.45 -16.26
CA TRP A 270 -4.39 -11.78 -15.12
C TRP A 270 -4.16 -10.26 -15.09
N GLU A 271 -3.16 -9.71 -15.79
CA GLU A 271 -2.80 -8.28 -15.62
C GLU A 271 -3.91 -7.34 -16.07
N VAL A 272 -4.44 -7.52 -17.29
CA VAL A 272 -5.52 -6.67 -17.83
C VAL A 272 -6.80 -6.75 -16.99
N PRO A 273 -7.39 -7.93 -16.72
CA PRO A 273 -8.61 -8.02 -15.92
C PRO A 273 -8.41 -7.51 -14.48
N ASN A 274 -7.24 -7.72 -13.88
CA ASN A 274 -6.97 -7.22 -12.52
C ASN A 274 -6.80 -5.70 -12.52
N MET A 275 -6.15 -5.10 -13.53
CA MET A 275 -6.12 -3.65 -13.70
C MET A 275 -7.54 -3.06 -13.81
N ILE A 276 -8.42 -3.68 -14.61
CA ILE A 276 -9.82 -3.25 -14.73
C ILE A 276 -10.54 -3.36 -13.37
N THR A 277 -10.36 -4.47 -12.66
CA THR A 277 -10.97 -4.69 -11.34
C THR A 277 -10.45 -3.70 -10.31
N LYS A 278 -9.16 -3.38 -10.32
CA LYS A 278 -8.53 -2.35 -9.47
C LYS A 278 -9.17 -0.98 -9.67
N TYR A 279 -9.27 -0.51 -10.92
CA TYR A 279 -9.90 0.78 -11.21
C TYR A 279 -11.40 0.78 -10.92
N TYR A 280 -12.09 -0.34 -11.13
CA TYR A 280 -13.49 -0.49 -10.72
C TYR A 280 -13.63 -0.34 -9.20
N THR A 281 -12.78 -0.99 -8.40
CA THR A 281 -12.82 -0.88 -6.93
C THR A 281 -12.62 0.56 -6.47
N THR A 282 -11.61 1.27 -6.98
CA THR A 282 -11.33 2.64 -6.54
C THR A 282 -12.45 3.60 -6.95
N THR A 283 -12.96 3.48 -8.18
CA THR A 283 -14.01 4.38 -8.69
C THR A 283 -15.38 4.13 -8.07
N GLU A 284 -15.76 2.88 -7.78
CA GLU A 284 -16.97 2.60 -6.97
C GLU A 284 -16.81 3.06 -5.52
N GLY A 285 -15.59 3.01 -4.98
CA GLY A 285 -15.26 3.61 -3.68
C GLY A 285 -15.52 5.11 -3.66
N LEU A 286 -15.04 5.83 -4.68
CA LEU A 286 -15.30 7.27 -4.82
C LEU A 286 -16.79 7.58 -4.97
N LYS A 287 -17.50 6.81 -5.80
CA LYS A 287 -18.93 6.97 -6.02
C LYS A 287 -19.74 6.79 -4.73
N MET A 288 -19.38 5.81 -3.91
CA MET A 288 -20.00 5.61 -2.59
C MET A 288 -19.64 6.73 -1.61
N ALA A 289 -18.38 7.19 -1.59
CA ALA A 289 -17.92 8.26 -0.70
C ALA A 289 -18.51 9.64 -1.01
N ARG A 290 -19.16 9.81 -2.17
CA ARG A 290 -19.84 11.05 -2.60
C ARG A 290 -21.33 11.10 -2.26
N GLN A 291 -21.89 10.01 -1.75
CA GLN A 291 -23.30 9.92 -1.32
C GLN A 291 -23.43 10.37 0.13
#